data_AF-A0A958HSC3-F1
#
_entry.id   AF-A0A958HSC3-F1
#
_cell.length_a   1.000
_cell.length_b   1.000
_cell.length_c   1.000
_cell.angle_alpha   90.00
_cell.angle_beta   90.00
_cell.angle_gamma   90.00
#
_symmetry.space_group_name_H-M   'P 1'
#
loop_
_entity.id
_entity.type
_entity.pdbx_description
1 polymer ?
#
loop_
_entity_poly.entity_id
_entity_poly.type
_entity_poly.pdbx_seq_one_letter_code
_entity_poly.pdbx_strand_id
1 'polypeptide(L)'
;MSMRPPVDRQRIIRFLQQLGQQFRKPGRVYLVGGTTLVFEGFRTQTLDIDLSFEVGDRDHGEFIRAVRSLKDELAINVEKASPG
;
A
#
# COMPACT_ATOMS: atom_id res chain seq x y z
N MET A 1 -12.83 -14.16 10.16
CA MET A 1 -11.69 -13.28 9.84
C MET A 1 -10.83 -13.99 8.82
N SER A 2 -10.87 -13.60 7.54
CA SER A 2 -9.98 -14.22 6.55
C SER A 2 -8.59 -13.61 6.74
N MET A 3 -7.63 -14.43 7.17
CA MET A 3 -6.23 -14.03 7.29
C MET A 3 -5.65 -14.01 5.87
N ARG A 4 -5.38 -12.81 5.35
CA ARG A 4 -4.72 -12.65 4.05
C ARG A 4 -3.28 -13.15 4.14
N PRO A 5 -2.70 -13.68 3.05
CA PRO A 5 -1.31 -14.12 3.05
C PRO A 5 -0.35 -12.97 3.42
N PRO A 6 0.79 -13.29 4.06
CA PRO A 6 1.85 -12.31 4.30
C PRO A 6 2.30 -11.62 3.01
N VAL A 7 2.83 -10.42 3.17
CA VAL A 7 3.29 -9.55 2.10
C VAL A 7 4.82 -9.59 2.06
N ASP A 8 5.37 -10.09 0.95
CA ASP A 8 6.80 -10.04 0.64
C ASP A 8 7.12 -8.82 -0.26
N ARG A 9 8.42 -8.66 -0.58
CA ARG A 9 8.89 -7.56 -1.43
C ARG A 9 8.24 -7.54 -2.82
N GLN A 10 7.97 -8.70 -3.42
CA GLN A 10 7.37 -8.77 -4.76
C GLN A 10 5.92 -8.30 -4.73
N ARG A 11 5.17 -8.67 -3.69
CA ARG A 11 3.79 -8.23 -3.46
C ARG A 11 3.72 -6.72 -3.22
N ILE A 12 4.68 -6.13 -2.48
CA ILE A 12 4.78 -4.66 -2.32
C ILE A 12 4.99 -3.98 -3.68
N ILE A 13 5.96 -4.46 -4.48
CA ILE A 13 6.24 -3.88 -5.80
C ILE A 13 5.02 -3.97 -6.72
N ARG A 14 4.34 -5.13 -6.74
CA ARG A 14 3.13 -5.34 -7.53
C ARG A 14 2.02 -4.38 -7.11
N PHE A 15 1.81 -4.20 -5.82
CA PHE A 15 0.86 -3.22 -5.29
C PHE A 15 1.18 -1.80 -5.78
N LEU A 16 2.43 -1.35 -5.65
CA LEU A 16 2.85 -0.01 -6.08
C LEU A 16 2.69 0.21 -7.59
N GLN A 17 3.03 -0.80 -8.40
CA GLN A 17 2.85 -0.76 -9.85
C GLN A 17 1.38 -0.63 -10.25
N GLN A 18 0.49 -1.43 -9.63
CA GLN A 18 -0.93 -1.37 -9.94
C GLN A 18 -1.59 -0.09 -9.38
N LEU A 19 -1.13 0.40 -8.23
CA LEU A 19 -1.59 1.68 -7.68
C LEU A 19 -1.25 2.84 -8.64
N GLY A 20 -0.02 2.88 -9.17
CA GLY A 20 0.39 3.86 -10.17
C GLY A 20 -0.29 3.69 -11.54
N GLN A 21 -0.93 2.54 -11.81
CA GLN A 21 -1.76 2.32 -13.00
C GLN A 21 -3.21 2.76 -12.79
N GLN A 22 -3.78 2.51 -11.62
CA GLN A 22 -5.16 2.87 -11.28
C GLN A 22 -5.32 4.34 -10.90
N PHE A 23 -4.35 4.92 -10.17
CA PHE A 23 -4.34 6.32 -9.78
C PHE A 23 -3.31 7.09 -10.61
N ARG A 24 -3.77 7.77 -11.67
CA ARG A 24 -2.91 8.49 -12.64
C ARG A 24 -2.72 9.98 -12.33
N LYS A 25 -3.20 10.43 -11.17
CA LYS A 25 -3.12 11.84 -10.74
C LYS A 25 -1.86 12.09 -9.91
N PRO A 26 -1.42 13.34 -9.75
CA PRO A 26 -0.29 13.67 -8.90
C PRO A 26 -0.50 13.19 -7.46
N GLY A 27 0.50 12.53 -6.91
CA GLY A 27 0.49 12.06 -5.54
C GLY A 27 1.84 11.46 -5.15
N ARG A 28 2.05 11.31 -3.85
CA ARG A 28 3.23 10.65 -3.28
C ARG A 28 2.79 9.64 -2.25
N VAL A 29 3.44 8.48 -2.26
CA VAL A 29 3.24 7.42 -1.26
C VAL A 29 4.58 7.18 -0.58
N TYR A 30 4.54 7.04 0.73
CA TYR A 30 5.68 6.70 1.56
C TYR A 30 5.42 5.33 2.19
N LEU A 31 6.31 4.37 1.94
CA LEU A 31 6.33 3.12 2.70
C LEU A 31 6.85 3.44 4.11
N VAL A 32 6.19 2.91 5.13
CA VAL A 32 6.62 3.10 6.51
C VAL A 32 6.67 1.77 7.26
N GLY A 33 7.18 1.80 8.50
CA GLY A 33 7.10 0.66 9.41
C GLY A 33 7.71 -0.63 8.88
N GLY A 34 7.02 -1.75 9.09
CA GLY A 34 7.47 -3.08 8.67
C GLY A 34 7.60 -3.20 7.15
N THR A 35 6.77 -2.46 6.42
CA THR A 35 6.79 -2.42 4.96
C THR A 35 8.09 -1.89 4.40
N THR A 36 8.66 -0.83 5.00
CA THR A 36 9.99 -0.31 4.63
C THR A 36 11.07 -1.37 4.83
N LEU A 37 11.04 -2.08 5.96
CA LEU A 37 12.04 -3.11 6.26
C LEU A 37 11.99 -4.28 5.26
N VAL A 38 10.80 -4.66 4.78
CA VAL A 38 10.65 -5.69 3.75
C VAL A 38 11.10 -5.17 2.38
N PHE A 39 10.76 -3.93 2.04
CA PHE A 39 11.13 -3.33 0.76
C PHE A 39 12.65 -3.18 0.60
N GLU A 40 13.34 -2.77 1.67
CA GLU A 40 14.81 -2.62 1.73
C GLU A 40 15.55 -3.95 1.95
N GLY A 41 14.83 -5.05 2.18
CA GLY A 41 15.43 -6.39 2.32
C GLY A 41 15.97 -6.72 3.71
N PHE A 42 15.69 -5.90 4.73
CA PHE A 42 16.03 -6.20 6.13
C PHE A 42 15.11 -7.27 6.75
N ARG A 43 13.92 -7.47 6.17
CA ARG A 43 12.97 -8.53 6.54
C ARG A 43 12.40 -9.19 5.29
N THR A 44 11.95 -10.43 5.39
CA THR A 44 11.43 -11.19 4.24
C THR A 44 9.94 -10.96 3.99
N GLN A 45 9.16 -10.68 5.03
CA GLN A 45 7.70 -10.49 4.95
C GLN A 45 7.14 -9.61 6.08
N THR A 46 5.94 -9.06 5.86
CA THR A 46 5.12 -8.30 6.81
C THR A 46 3.64 -8.74 6.68
N LEU A 47 2.77 -8.39 7.63
CA LEU A 47 1.35 -8.77 7.59
C LEU A 47 0.51 -7.86 6.68
N ASP A 48 0.96 -6.63 6.49
CA ASP A 48 0.25 -5.53 5.82
C ASP A 48 1.25 -4.58 5.13
N ILE A 49 0.73 -3.78 4.20
CA ILE A 49 1.43 -2.64 3.63
C ILE A 49 1.03 -1.39 4.40
N ASP A 50 1.95 -0.85 5.18
CA ASP A 50 1.84 0.45 5.84
C ASP A 50 2.24 1.55 4.85
N LEU A 51 1.34 2.50 4.62
CA LEU A 51 1.64 3.65 3.80
C LEU A 51 1.14 4.97 4.38
N SER A 52 1.92 6.03 4.17
CA SER A 52 1.44 7.41 4.23
C SER A 52 1.34 7.94 2.80
N PHE A 53 0.49 8.92 2.56
CA PHE A 53 0.31 9.49 1.23
C PHE A 53 -0.06 10.96 1.26
N GLU A 54 0.38 11.66 0.22
CA GLU A 54 0.07 13.04 -0.08
C GLU A 54 -0.60 13.07 -1.46
N VAL A 55 -1.87 13.48 -1.51
CA VAL A 55 -2.66 13.65 -2.74
C VAL A 55 -3.47 14.93 -2.63
N GLY A 56 -3.91 15.50 -3.75
CA GLY A 56 -4.78 16.67 -3.72
C GLY A 56 -6.13 16.37 -3.07
N ASP A 57 -6.72 17.35 -2.38
CA ASP A 57 -7.98 17.18 -1.62
C ASP A 57 -9.12 16.62 -2.49
N ARG A 58 -9.23 17.08 -3.74
CA ARG A 58 -10.25 16.63 -4.70
C ARG A 58 -10.03 15.18 -5.17
N ASP A 59 -8.81 14.67 -5.03
CA ASP A 59 -8.39 13.36 -5.52
C ASP A 59 -8.31 12.30 -4.41
N HIS A 60 -8.39 12.74 -3.14
CA HIS A 60 -8.32 11.87 -1.96
C HIS A 60 -9.34 10.72 -2.03
N GLY A 61 -10.57 10.99 -2.42
CA GLY A 61 -11.61 9.96 -2.54
C GLY A 61 -11.32 8.91 -3.61
N GLU A 62 -10.70 9.31 -4.73
CA GLU A 62 -10.29 8.40 -5.80
C GLU A 62 -9.09 7.53 -5.39
N PHE A 63 -8.10 8.15 -4.74
CA PHE A 63 -6.95 7.42 -4.19
C PHE A 63 -7.38 6.32 -3.22
N ILE A 64 -8.28 6.66 -2.27
CA ILE A 64 -8.79 5.67 -1.30
C ILE A 64 -9.56 4.54 -2.00
N ARG A 65 -10.32 4.83 -3.06
CA ARG A 65 -11.02 3.79 -3.84
C ARG A 65 -10.02 2.87 -4.55
N ALA A 66 -8.97 3.41 -5.17
CA ALA A 66 -7.93 2.62 -5.82
C ALA A 66 -7.23 1.68 -4.81
N VAL A 67 -6.84 2.21 -3.65
CA VAL A 67 -6.22 1.39 -2.59
C VAL A 67 -7.15 0.29 -2.10
N ARG A 68 -8.45 0.57 -1.91
CA ARG A 68 -9.44 -0.44 -1.51
C ARG A 68 -9.65 -1.53 -2.57
N SER A 69 -9.69 -1.16 -3.84
CA SER A 69 -9.81 -2.12 -4.95
C SER A 69 -8.61 -3.08 -4.97
N LEU A 70 -7.40 -2.53 -4.91
CA LEU A 70 -6.16 -3.32 -4.92
C LEU A 70 -5.98 -4.20 -3.70
N LYS A 71 -6.39 -3.69 -2.53
CA LYS A 71 -6.45 -4.45 -1.29
C LYS A 71 -7.19 -5.78 -1.50
N ASP A 72 -8.31 -5.77 -2.23
CA ASP A 72 -9.11 -6.97 -2.47
C ASP A 72 -8.58 -7.79 -3.66
N GLU A 73 -8.23 -7.15 -4.77
CA GLU A 73 -7.69 -7.81 -5.98
C GLU A 73 -6.38 -8.57 -5.72
N LEU A 74 -5.52 -8.04 -4.87
CA LEU A 74 -4.22 -8.62 -4.54
C LEU A 74 -4.24 -9.52 -3.30
N ALA A 75 -5.37 -9.57 -2.59
CA ALA A 75 -5.48 -10.24 -1.30
C ALA A 75 -4.34 -9.84 -0.33
N ILE A 76 -4.14 -8.53 -0.11
CA ILE A 76 -3.15 -7.95 0.81
C ILE A 76 -3.84 -7.05 1.82
N ASN A 77 -3.32 -6.90 3.04
CA ASN A 77 -3.78 -5.82 3.92
C ASN A 77 -3.01 -4.53 3.62
N VAL A 78 -3.70 -3.39 3.71
CA VAL A 78 -3.10 -2.06 3.52
C VAL A 78 -3.61 -1.16 4.63
N GLU A 79 -2.69 -0.55 5.37
CA GLU A 79 -3.00 0.33 6.49
C GLU A 79 -2.48 1.74 6.21
N LYS A 80 -3.30 2.75 6.53
CA LYS A 80 -2.85 4.13 6.50
C LYS A 80 -2.07 4.38 7.78
N ALA A 81 -0.81 4.74 7.64
CA ALA A 81 -0.03 5.24 8.75
C ALA A 81 -0.61 6.58 9.21
N SER A 82 -1.04 6.62 10.45
CA SER A 82 -1.36 7.86 11.16
C SER A 82 -0.42 8.00 12.34
N PRO A 83 0.05 9.22 12.67
CA PRO A 83 0.50 9.48 14.03
C PRO A 83 -0.65 9.07 14.96
N GLY A 84 -0.34 8.26 15.98
CA GLY A 84 -1.29 7.96 17.05
C GLY A 84 -1.66 9.22 17.83
#